data_AF-A0AAD3N306-F1
#
_entry.id   AF-A0AAD3N306-F1
#
_cell.length_a   1.000
_cell.length_b   1.000
_cell.length_c   1.000
_cell.angle_alpha   90.00
_cell.angle_beta   90.00
_cell.angle_gamma   90.00
#
_symmetry.space_group_name_H-M   'P 1'
#
loop_
_entity.id
_entity.type
_entity.pdbx_description
1 polymer ?
#
loop_
_entity_poly.entity_id
_entity_poly.type
_entity_poly.pdbx_seq_one_letter_code
_entity_poly.pdbx_strand_id
1 'polypeptide(L)'
;MDSQEVGDLLGECLKAAAAAAQQSIQPTEADRQNYCSCRDSLCAELASLLQEAMEMKWPFVPEKWQYKLSVSANDKTNLSDLISKHLTQLLAVLKASILAQEACTALAVIFLVDRFLYWTDESSQLLKITKLLHRCHPDTPVAPQLVIRQARVYLNSGKLQKAEYILSSLINNSGATGCWVYNSESDRALVQAVSVQVRGMILQKLGLWLEAAELIWASLVGYYSLPQPDKKGIGTSLGILANILVSMNDEDFHAFRTNPDIALSLLGDRSHRLLSAAQAAKMAVVYSQYTSLYVLTNVATQGTCLLSYSFSVECPDSQKQSSLLEAREAFEIGLLTKAEGEQVTSKQELHTFLKAAYSLTVVHKWLGTLQEIVKQATQACHKAFAKFHDYCHADNQDKDSLCAEIMHLVAQVKQLLQVEPFLNSDKQSFIPDSYRNIINTPVNFTLEGFSKMMQRFKKYHASLCETTHSNCKGTKDVIDGARLCITALGTTIGTLNTACNTEACSVSNDTPKSEEPYNSGSNSSSVHPLQKPDLCTTQRSTDNLGSSWQNVS
;
A
#
# COMPACT_ATOMS: atom_id res chain seq x y z
N MET A 1 19.84 11.07 -4.90
CA MET A 1 20.62 9.96 -5.50
C MET A 1 19.80 9.39 -6.63
N ASP A 2 20.42 9.04 -7.75
CA ASP A 2 19.71 8.46 -8.89
C ASP A 2 19.20 7.05 -8.54
N SER A 3 18.02 6.68 -9.03
CA SER A 3 17.49 5.32 -8.91
C SER A 3 18.40 4.31 -9.61
N GLN A 4 19.08 4.72 -10.68
CA GLN A 4 20.02 3.88 -11.41
C GLN A 4 21.23 3.47 -10.56
N GLU A 5 21.84 4.42 -9.84
CA GLU A 5 22.99 4.17 -8.95
C GLU A 5 22.65 3.16 -7.84
N VAL A 6 21.44 3.25 -7.27
CA VAL A 6 20.94 2.28 -6.27
C VAL A 6 20.76 0.89 -6.89
N GLY A 7 20.16 0.82 -8.08
CA GLY A 7 19.96 -0.43 -8.81
C GLY A 7 21.27 -1.14 -9.15
N ASP A 8 22.29 -0.38 -9.55
CA ASP A 8 23.62 -0.90 -9.88
C ASP A 8 24.35 -1.44 -8.63
N LEU A 9 24.33 -0.69 -7.51
CA LEU A 9 24.92 -1.14 -6.23
C LEU A 9 24.22 -2.39 -5.68
N LEU A 10 22.89 -2.49 -5.80
CA LEU A 10 22.14 -3.69 -5.45
C LEU A 10 22.47 -4.86 -6.39
N GLY A 11 22.68 -4.59 -7.68
CA GLY A 11 23.15 -5.55 -8.66
C GLY A 11 24.53 -6.13 -8.33
N GLU A 12 25.45 -5.30 -7.80
CA GLU A 12 26.75 -5.78 -7.28
C GLU A 12 26.59 -6.65 -6.03
N CYS A 13 25.76 -6.23 -5.08
CA CYS A 13 25.46 -7.03 -3.88
C CYS A 13 24.85 -8.39 -4.24
N LEU A 14 23.97 -8.42 -5.25
CA LEU A 14 23.36 -9.65 -5.77
C LEU A 14 24.38 -10.58 -6.44
N LYS A 15 25.32 -10.03 -7.22
CA LYS A 15 26.44 -10.81 -7.80
C LYS A 15 27.33 -11.41 -6.70
N ALA A 16 27.68 -10.63 -5.68
CA ALA A 16 28.47 -11.09 -4.54
C ALA A 16 27.75 -12.23 -3.77
N ALA A 17 26.46 -12.05 -3.46
CA ALA A 17 25.66 -13.07 -2.77
C ALA A 17 25.49 -14.35 -3.60
N ALA A 18 25.39 -14.23 -4.93
CA ALA A 18 25.30 -15.38 -5.83
C ALA A 18 26.63 -16.16 -5.90
N ALA A 19 27.77 -15.47 -5.93
CA ALA A 19 29.09 -16.09 -5.90
C ALA A 19 29.34 -16.83 -4.58
N ALA A 20 29.06 -16.18 -3.44
CA ALA A 20 29.14 -16.79 -2.11
C ALA A 20 28.21 -18.02 -1.95
N ALA A 21 27.08 -18.05 -2.64
CA ALA A 21 26.17 -19.20 -2.65
C ALA A 21 26.60 -20.37 -3.55
N GLN A 22 27.54 -20.15 -4.47
CA GLN A 22 28.05 -21.16 -5.41
C GLN A 22 29.40 -21.73 -5.00
N GLN A 23 30.21 -20.97 -4.25
CA GLN A 23 31.60 -21.27 -3.97
C GLN A 23 31.85 -21.20 -2.46
N SER A 24 32.44 -22.26 -1.89
CA SER A 24 32.90 -22.29 -0.49
C SER A 24 34.21 -21.49 -0.31
N ILE A 25 34.26 -20.27 -0.83
CA ILE A 25 35.39 -19.34 -0.70
C ILE A 25 35.42 -18.82 0.72
N GLN A 26 36.51 -19.10 1.44
CA GLN A 26 36.77 -18.46 2.72
C GLN A 26 37.05 -16.96 2.51
N PRO A 27 36.49 -16.07 3.35
CA PRO A 27 36.71 -14.63 3.22
C PRO A 27 38.18 -14.30 3.41
N THR A 28 38.72 -13.40 2.58
CA THR A 28 40.12 -12.96 2.71
C THR A 28 40.28 -11.98 3.87
N GLU A 29 41.51 -11.79 4.34
CA GLU A 29 41.78 -10.78 5.38
C GLU A 29 41.46 -9.35 4.88
N ALA A 30 41.58 -9.10 3.57
CA ALA A 30 41.14 -7.85 2.97
C ALA A 30 39.62 -7.66 3.03
N ASP A 31 38.83 -8.72 2.82
CA ASP A 31 37.36 -8.67 2.95
C ASP A 31 36.93 -8.34 4.39
N ARG A 32 37.59 -8.97 5.37
CA ARG A 32 37.36 -8.72 6.81
C ARG A 32 37.73 -7.30 7.22
N GLN A 33 38.90 -6.82 6.82
CA GLN A 33 39.35 -5.46 7.12
C GLN A 33 38.45 -4.41 6.45
N ASN A 34 38.00 -4.67 5.22
CA ASN A 34 37.04 -3.81 4.52
C ASN A 34 35.67 -3.79 5.21
N TYR A 35 35.16 -4.95 5.67
CA TYR A 35 33.93 -5.02 6.47
C TYR A 35 34.00 -4.17 7.74
N CYS A 36 35.07 -4.31 8.54
CA CYS A 36 35.28 -3.49 9.73
C CYS A 36 35.33 -1.99 9.36
N SER A 37 36.13 -1.62 8.35
CA SER A 37 36.24 -0.21 7.92
C SER A 37 34.93 0.39 7.40
N CYS A 38 34.12 -0.38 6.67
CA CYS A 38 32.80 0.09 6.22
C CYS A 38 31.84 0.26 7.41
N ARG A 39 31.76 -0.73 8.30
CA ARG A 39 30.85 -0.70 9.45
C ARG A 39 31.19 0.43 10.42
N ASP A 40 32.47 0.61 10.73
CA ASP A 40 32.95 1.61 11.68
C ASP A 40 32.90 3.04 11.10
N SER A 41 32.64 3.19 9.79
CA SER A 41 32.37 4.49 9.12
C SER A 41 30.92 5.00 9.27
N LEU A 42 30.00 4.17 9.78
CA LEU A 42 28.62 4.56 10.01
C LEU A 42 28.52 5.64 11.10
N CYS A 43 27.59 6.58 10.93
CA CYS A 43 27.27 7.53 12.00
C CYS A 43 26.65 6.80 13.21
N ALA A 44 26.83 7.35 14.41
CA ALA A 44 26.43 6.70 15.66
C ALA A 44 24.94 6.26 15.69
N GLU A 45 24.05 7.03 15.06
CA GLU A 45 22.62 6.68 14.95
C GLU A 45 22.39 5.44 14.08
N LEU A 46 23.07 5.33 12.94
CA LEU A 46 22.98 4.15 12.06
C LEU A 46 23.69 2.93 12.64
N ALA A 47 24.84 3.12 13.31
CA ALA A 47 25.52 2.05 14.03
C ALA A 47 24.63 1.48 15.15
N SER A 48 23.94 2.34 15.91
CA SER A 48 22.97 1.92 16.92
C SER A 48 21.78 1.17 16.29
N LEU A 49 21.18 1.71 15.21
CA LEU A 49 20.06 1.05 14.53
C LEU A 49 20.44 -0.31 13.93
N LEU A 50 21.66 -0.45 13.42
CA LEU A 50 22.18 -1.70 12.89
C LEU A 50 22.36 -2.74 14.00
N GLN A 51 22.93 -2.34 15.14
CA GLN A 51 23.07 -3.20 16.32
C GLN A 51 21.70 -3.66 16.85
N GLU A 52 20.73 -2.75 16.98
CA GLU A 52 19.36 -3.09 17.40
C GLU A 52 18.65 -4.05 16.42
N ALA A 53 18.91 -3.90 15.12
CA ALA A 53 18.37 -4.80 14.10
C ALA A 53 18.99 -6.21 14.18
N MET A 54 20.29 -6.32 14.45
CA MET A 54 20.99 -7.59 14.70
C MET A 54 20.52 -8.28 15.98
N GLU A 55 20.19 -7.49 17.02
CA GLU A 55 19.63 -7.96 18.29
C GLU A 55 18.14 -8.36 18.20
N MET A 56 17.53 -8.31 17.01
CA MET A 56 16.10 -8.59 16.78
C MET A 56 15.17 -7.72 17.65
N LYS A 57 15.60 -6.50 18.00
CA LYS A 57 14.95 -5.66 19.03
C LYS A 57 13.47 -5.37 18.75
N TRP A 58 13.10 -5.29 17.47
CA TRP A 58 11.74 -5.01 16.99
C TRP A 58 11.50 -5.75 15.65
N PRO A 59 10.26 -6.22 15.35
CA PRO A 59 9.96 -6.92 14.09
C PRO A 59 9.79 -6.01 12.86
N PHE A 60 9.68 -4.69 13.09
CA PHE A 60 9.63 -3.63 12.08
C PHE A 60 10.43 -2.43 12.55
N VAL A 61 11.18 -1.77 11.66
CA VAL A 61 12.01 -0.61 12.06
C VAL A 61 11.09 0.54 12.52
N PRO A 62 11.16 1.01 13.78
CA PRO A 62 10.22 2.02 14.27
C PRO A 62 10.53 3.42 13.69
N GLU A 63 9.50 4.23 13.43
CA GLU A 63 9.71 5.69 13.32
C GLU A 63 9.78 6.29 14.75
N LYS A 64 10.58 7.34 14.96
CA LYS A 64 10.78 7.95 16.30
C LYS A 64 9.48 8.46 16.93
N TRP A 65 8.53 8.95 16.12
CA TRP A 65 7.22 9.40 16.54
C TRP A 65 6.18 8.28 16.71
N GLN A 66 6.43 7.06 16.22
CA GLN A 66 5.39 6.04 15.97
C GLN A 66 4.61 5.61 17.21
N TYR A 67 5.30 5.42 18.34
CA TYR A 67 4.72 4.86 19.56
C TYR A 67 4.59 5.89 20.72
N LYS A 68 5.24 7.05 20.60
CA LYS A 68 5.27 8.07 21.67
C LYS A 68 3.94 8.81 21.82
N LEU A 69 3.45 8.95 23.04
CA LEU A 69 2.28 9.80 23.35
C LEU A 69 2.59 11.30 23.16
N SER A 70 3.70 11.76 23.73
CA SER A 70 4.22 13.12 23.51
C SER A 70 5.40 13.08 22.54
N VAL A 71 5.32 13.84 21.45
CA VAL A 71 6.27 13.82 20.34
C VAL A 71 7.12 15.10 20.36
N SER A 72 8.40 14.96 20.67
CA SER A 72 9.35 16.09 20.69
C SER A 72 9.79 16.48 19.27
N ALA A 73 10.47 17.62 19.11
CA ALA A 73 10.97 18.06 17.80
C ALA A 73 11.94 17.03 17.17
N ASN A 74 12.74 16.33 17.98
CA ASN A 74 13.67 15.30 17.50
C ASN A 74 12.95 14.05 16.97
N ASP A 75 11.71 13.81 17.42
CA ASP A 75 10.92 12.63 17.06
C ASP A 75 10.19 12.79 15.72
N LYS A 76 10.06 14.02 15.22
CA LYS A 76 9.32 14.37 13.99
C LYS A 76 10.17 14.22 12.72
N THR A 77 11.29 13.51 12.83
CA THR A 77 12.14 13.12 11.69
C THR A 77 11.75 11.72 11.23
N ASN A 78 11.62 11.52 9.91
CA ASN A 78 11.30 10.21 9.36
C ASN A 78 12.59 9.42 9.12
N LEU A 79 12.58 8.12 9.41
CA LEU A 79 13.75 7.28 9.22
C LEU A 79 14.16 7.18 7.74
N SER A 80 13.21 7.32 6.82
CA SER A 80 13.45 7.41 5.38
C SER A 80 14.50 8.44 5.00
N ASP A 81 14.54 9.56 5.72
CA ASP A 81 15.37 10.71 5.35
C ASP A 81 16.83 10.44 5.78
N LEU A 82 17.01 9.81 6.94
CA LEU A 82 18.30 9.30 7.42
C LEU A 82 18.82 8.17 6.50
N ILE A 83 17.97 7.19 6.18
CA ILE A 83 18.34 6.07 5.29
C ILE A 83 18.68 6.59 3.89
N SER A 84 17.88 7.48 3.30
CA SER A 84 18.12 8.09 1.98
C SER A 84 19.47 8.81 1.93
N LYS A 85 19.79 9.61 2.96
CA LYS A 85 21.05 10.36 3.07
C LYS A 85 22.29 9.46 3.14
N HIS A 86 22.15 8.25 3.70
CA HIS A 86 23.27 7.34 3.97
C HIS A 86 23.19 6.02 3.18
N LEU A 87 22.32 5.92 2.18
CA LEU A 87 22.04 4.65 1.50
C LEU A 87 23.27 4.06 0.82
N THR A 88 24.11 4.87 0.16
CA THR A 88 25.38 4.41 -0.45
C THR A 88 26.30 3.76 0.59
N GLN A 89 26.40 4.34 1.80
CA GLN A 89 27.21 3.78 2.89
C GLN A 89 26.61 2.47 3.40
N LEU A 90 25.28 2.39 3.56
CA LEU A 90 24.60 1.16 3.94
C LEU A 90 24.77 0.04 2.89
N LEU A 91 24.67 0.35 1.60
CA LEU A 91 24.91 -0.62 0.53
C LEU A 91 26.39 -1.07 0.45
N ALA A 92 27.33 -0.18 0.76
CA ALA A 92 28.75 -0.57 0.91
C ALA A 92 28.96 -1.54 2.09
N VAL A 93 28.35 -1.27 3.26
CA VAL A 93 28.36 -2.19 4.41
C VAL A 93 27.69 -3.52 4.06
N LEU A 94 26.57 -3.51 3.32
CA LEU A 94 25.93 -4.74 2.83
C LEU A 94 26.88 -5.57 1.97
N LYS A 95 27.49 -4.96 0.94
CA LYS A 95 28.44 -5.64 0.04
C LYS A 95 29.63 -6.21 0.81
N ALA A 96 30.23 -5.43 1.71
CA ALA A 96 31.36 -5.87 2.52
C ALA A 96 30.98 -7.00 3.49
N SER A 97 29.79 -6.93 4.11
CA SER A 97 29.27 -8.00 4.98
C SER A 97 29.04 -9.31 4.22
N ILE A 98 28.51 -9.24 2.99
CA ILE A 98 28.32 -10.41 2.12
C ILE A 98 29.68 -11.08 1.80
N LEU A 99 30.69 -10.30 1.44
CA LEU A 99 32.03 -10.81 1.10
C LEU A 99 32.76 -11.38 2.32
N ALA A 100 32.59 -10.76 3.50
CA ALA A 100 33.16 -11.25 4.76
C ALA A 100 32.40 -12.45 5.38
N GLN A 101 31.29 -12.90 4.77
CA GLN A 101 30.35 -13.90 5.31
C GLN A 101 29.62 -13.50 6.61
N GLU A 102 29.51 -12.19 6.87
CA GLU A 102 28.84 -11.61 8.04
C GLU A 102 27.32 -11.51 7.81
N ALA A 103 26.69 -12.68 7.71
CA ALA A 103 25.29 -12.83 7.30
C ALA A 103 24.29 -12.10 8.21
N CYS A 104 24.57 -12.03 9.53
CA CYS A 104 23.74 -11.30 10.49
C CYS A 104 23.71 -9.81 10.17
N THR A 105 24.89 -9.20 10.00
CA THR A 105 25.03 -7.78 9.63
C THR A 105 24.41 -7.50 8.25
N ALA A 106 24.63 -8.39 7.27
CA ALA A 106 24.03 -8.24 5.94
C ALA A 106 22.48 -8.24 5.98
N LEU A 107 21.87 -9.16 6.71
CA LEU A 107 20.41 -9.23 6.86
C LEU A 107 19.85 -8.08 7.70
N ALA A 108 20.59 -7.59 8.70
CA ALA A 108 20.22 -6.40 9.48
C ALA A 108 20.27 -5.11 8.63
N VAL A 109 21.29 -4.93 7.77
CA VAL A 109 21.31 -3.81 6.81
C VAL A 109 20.11 -3.90 5.86
N ILE A 110 19.84 -5.08 5.29
CA ILE A 110 18.68 -5.33 4.42
C ILE A 110 17.37 -4.93 5.12
N PHE A 111 17.21 -5.28 6.40
CA PHE A 111 16.04 -4.92 7.21
C PHE A 111 15.88 -3.40 7.39
N LEU A 112 16.98 -2.66 7.59
CA LEU A 112 16.96 -1.19 7.68
C LEU A 112 16.56 -0.53 6.36
N VAL A 113 17.15 -0.96 5.22
CA VAL A 113 16.92 -0.31 3.91
C VAL A 113 15.61 -0.72 3.23
N ASP A 114 15.00 -1.83 3.63
CA ASP A 114 13.78 -2.41 3.03
C ASP A 114 12.62 -1.43 2.84
N ARG A 115 12.38 -0.55 3.83
CA ARG A 115 11.28 0.43 3.73
C ARG A 115 11.53 1.45 2.64
N PHE A 116 12.75 1.94 2.54
CA PHE A 116 13.15 2.92 1.54
C PHE A 116 13.15 2.28 0.14
N LEU A 117 13.78 1.12 -0.01
CA LEU A 117 13.86 0.37 -1.26
C LEU A 117 12.51 -0.21 -1.73
N TYR A 118 11.46 -0.15 -0.92
CA TYR A 118 10.09 -0.40 -1.37
C TYR A 118 9.45 0.82 -2.03
N TRP A 119 9.78 2.03 -1.59
CA TRP A 119 9.27 3.25 -2.23
C TRP A 119 9.99 3.56 -3.55
N THR A 120 11.21 3.05 -3.74
CA THR A 120 11.96 3.11 -5.01
C THR A 120 11.80 1.87 -5.89
N ASP A 121 10.83 0.98 -5.60
CA ASP A 121 10.52 -0.29 -6.31
C ASP A 121 11.66 -1.36 -6.40
N GLU A 122 12.77 -1.15 -5.69
CA GLU A 122 13.94 -2.05 -5.67
C GLU A 122 13.81 -3.29 -4.76
N SER A 123 12.65 -3.46 -4.11
CA SER A 123 12.38 -4.60 -3.23
C SER A 123 12.55 -5.97 -3.91
N SER A 124 12.32 -6.05 -5.22
CA SER A 124 12.51 -7.29 -5.98
C SER A 124 13.99 -7.71 -6.08
N GLN A 125 14.93 -6.77 -6.07
CA GLN A 125 16.36 -7.08 -6.00
C GLN A 125 16.76 -7.45 -4.57
N LEU A 126 16.37 -6.63 -3.59
CA LEU A 126 16.66 -6.83 -2.18
C LEU A 126 16.24 -8.21 -1.66
N LEU A 127 15.03 -8.66 -2.02
CA LEU A 127 14.50 -9.97 -1.63
C LEU A 127 15.25 -11.16 -2.29
N LYS A 128 15.86 -10.98 -3.47
CA LYS A 128 16.74 -12.01 -4.07
C LYS A 128 18.02 -12.17 -3.26
N ILE A 129 18.63 -11.06 -2.83
CA ILE A 129 19.81 -11.06 -1.96
C ILE A 129 19.47 -11.75 -0.62
N THR A 130 18.34 -11.36 -0.01
CA THR A 130 17.81 -11.98 1.23
C THR A 130 17.68 -13.51 1.11
N LYS A 131 17.13 -14.01 -0.01
CA LYS A 131 16.95 -15.45 -0.24
C LYS A 131 18.25 -16.20 -0.47
N LEU A 132 19.24 -15.57 -1.12
CA LEU A 132 20.57 -16.17 -1.27
C LEU A 132 21.28 -16.27 0.08
N LEU A 133 21.31 -15.18 0.85
CA LEU A 133 21.92 -15.17 2.19
C LEU A 133 21.28 -16.20 3.12
N HIS A 134 19.95 -16.26 3.17
CA HIS A 134 19.25 -17.24 4.01
C HIS A 134 19.38 -18.68 3.49
N ARG A 135 19.70 -18.91 2.21
CA ARG A 135 20.07 -20.24 1.70
C ARG A 135 21.47 -20.67 2.17
N CYS A 136 22.42 -19.74 2.26
CA CYS A 136 23.76 -20.01 2.75
C CYS A 136 23.82 -20.14 4.28
N HIS A 137 23.02 -19.33 4.98
CA HIS A 137 23.01 -19.21 6.43
C HIS A 137 21.56 -19.37 6.96
N PRO A 138 21.00 -20.61 6.95
CA PRO A 138 19.60 -20.86 7.30
C PRO A 138 19.27 -20.53 8.75
N ASP A 139 20.26 -20.59 9.65
CA ASP A 139 20.09 -20.28 11.07
C ASP A 139 20.15 -18.76 11.37
N THR A 140 20.46 -17.91 10.37
CA THR A 140 20.49 -16.45 10.57
C THR A 140 19.08 -15.86 10.45
N PRO A 141 18.63 -15.06 11.44
CA PRO A 141 17.25 -14.57 11.49
C PRO A 141 16.94 -13.58 10.36
N VAL A 142 15.72 -13.72 9.81
CA VAL A 142 15.17 -12.83 8.77
C VAL A 142 13.96 -12.11 9.36
N ALA A 143 14.00 -10.77 9.33
CA ALA A 143 12.97 -9.94 9.95
C ALA A 143 11.56 -10.18 9.36
N PRO A 144 10.49 -10.20 10.19
CA PRO A 144 9.11 -10.32 9.73
C PRO A 144 8.71 -9.25 8.71
N GLN A 145 9.28 -8.04 8.80
CA GLN A 145 9.12 -6.98 7.79
C GLN A 145 9.50 -7.46 6.37
N LEU A 146 10.58 -8.22 6.21
CA LEU A 146 11.06 -8.74 4.91
C LEU A 146 10.16 -9.87 4.38
N VAL A 147 9.62 -10.70 5.28
CA VAL A 147 8.66 -11.76 4.93
C VAL A 147 7.36 -11.14 4.43
N ILE A 148 6.85 -10.11 5.13
CA ILE A 148 5.68 -9.34 4.70
C ILE A 148 5.98 -8.51 3.44
N ARG A 149 7.22 -8.03 3.24
CA ARG A 149 7.64 -7.40 1.97
C ARG A 149 7.46 -8.35 0.81
N GLN A 150 7.87 -9.61 0.95
CA GLN A 150 7.68 -10.61 -0.10
C GLN A 150 6.18 -10.82 -0.41
N ALA A 151 5.30 -10.81 0.59
CA ALA A 151 3.86 -10.85 0.38
C ALA A 151 3.34 -9.59 -0.35
N ARG A 152 3.80 -8.39 0.01
CA ARG A 152 3.44 -7.12 -0.69
C ARG A 152 3.90 -7.11 -2.15
N VAL A 153 5.10 -7.61 -2.46
CA VAL A 153 5.58 -7.76 -3.85
C VAL A 153 4.71 -8.74 -4.64
N TYR A 154 4.22 -9.83 -4.01
CA TYR A 154 3.27 -10.74 -4.65
C TYR A 154 1.87 -10.15 -4.82
N LEU A 155 1.36 -9.39 -3.86
CA LEU A 155 0.12 -8.60 -4.00
C LEU A 155 0.21 -7.62 -5.18
N ASN A 156 1.30 -6.86 -5.28
CA ASN A 156 1.48 -5.86 -6.33
C ASN A 156 1.58 -6.50 -7.73
N SER A 157 2.27 -7.65 -7.83
CA SER A 157 2.41 -8.43 -9.08
C SER A 157 1.27 -9.42 -9.36
N GLY A 158 0.13 -9.31 -8.67
CA GLY A 158 -1.06 -10.15 -8.91
C GLY A 158 -0.95 -11.61 -8.48
N LYS A 159 0.14 -12.01 -7.81
CA LYS A 159 0.41 -13.38 -7.33
C LYS A 159 -0.28 -13.63 -5.98
N LEU A 160 -1.58 -13.37 -5.94
CA LEU A 160 -2.37 -13.26 -4.70
C LEU A 160 -2.31 -14.51 -3.83
N GLN A 161 -2.39 -15.71 -4.41
CA GLN A 161 -2.28 -16.98 -3.67
C GLN A 161 -0.92 -17.12 -2.96
N LYS A 162 0.18 -16.63 -3.55
CA LYS A 162 1.52 -16.65 -2.92
C LYS A 162 1.65 -15.62 -1.82
N ALA A 163 1.00 -14.46 -1.95
CA ALA A 163 0.90 -13.48 -0.87
C ALA A 163 0.08 -14.04 0.30
N GLU A 164 -1.09 -14.60 0.00
CA GLU A 164 -1.99 -15.22 0.98
C GLU A 164 -1.32 -16.34 1.76
N TYR A 165 -0.59 -17.26 1.11
CA TYR A 165 0.12 -18.34 1.81
C TYR A 165 1.10 -17.81 2.89
N ILE A 166 1.85 -16.74 2.59
CA ILE A 166 2.74 -16.09 3.55
C ILE A 166 1.96 -15.48 4.72
N LEU A 167 0.90 -14.73 4.40
CA LEU A 167 0.12 -13.98 5.40
C LEU A 167 -0.69 -14.93 6.30
N SER A 168 -1.33 -15.95 5.73
CA SER A 168 -2.02 -17.00 6.49
C SER A 168 -1.07 -17.74 7.43
N SER A 169 0.19 -18.02 7.04
CA SER A 169 1.20 -18.57 7.97
C SER A 169 1.42 -17.64 9.17
N LEU A 170 1.74 -16.37 8.93
CA LEU A 170 2.00 -15.38 9.99
C LEU A 170 0.77 -15.15 10.89
N ILE A 171 -0.44 -15.11 10.32
CA ILE A 171 -1.69 -14.97 11.08
C ILE A 171 -1.95 -16.24 11.93
N ASN A 172 -1.72 -17.42 11.36
CA ASN A 172 -2.03 -18.69 12.01
C ASN A 172 -1.03 -19.06 13.11
N ASN A 173 0.26 -18.74 12.93
CA ASN A 173 1.35 -19.10 13.85
C ASN A 173 1.73 -17.97 14.83
N SER A 174 0.82 -17.01 15.07
CA SER A 174 1.03 -15.87 15.97
C SER A 174 2.32 -15.11 15.67
N GLY A 175 2.45 -14.67 14.42
CA GLY A 175 3.59 -13.94 13.87
C GLY A 175 4.85 -14.76 13.60
N ALA A 176 4.98 -15.99 14.13
CA ALA A 176 6.23 -16.75 14.06
C ALA A 176 6.73 -16.98 12.62
N THR A 177 8.03 -16.79 12.41
CA THR A 177 8.72 -16.98 11.12
C THR A 177 10.20 -17.30 11.33
N GLY A 178 10.67 -18.40 10.74
CA GLY A 178 12.07 -18.84 10.83
C GLY A 178 12.60 -18.91 12.27
N CYS A 179 13.84 -18.47 12.47
CA CYS A 179 14.49 -18.35 13.78
C CYS A 179 14.37 -16.94 14.41
N TRP A 180 13.42 -16.11 13.96
CA TRP A 180 13.23 -14.77 14.56
C TRP A 180 12.69 -14.87 15.99
N VAL A 181 13.41 -14.25 16.94
CA VAL A 181 13.00 -14.20 18.36
C VAL A 181 12.29 -12.88 18.63
N TYR A 182 11.17 -12.96 19.35
CA TYR A 182 10.36 -11.80 19.75
C TYR A 182 10.63 -11.43 21.20
N ASN A 183 10.82 -10.14 21.49
CA ASN A 183 11.01 -9.64 22.85
C ASN A 183 9.69 -9.55 23.64
N SER A 184 8.55 -9.49 22.96
CA SER A 184 7.22 -9.45 23.58
C SER A 184 6.14 -10.14 22.76
N GLU A 185 5.06 -10.58 23.42
CA GLU A 185 3.85 -11.04 22.73
C GLU A 185 3.14 -9.88 21.99
N SER A 186 3.36 -8.62 22.39
CA SER A 186 2.90 -7.45 21.61
C SER A 186 3.58 -7.32 20.25
N ASP A 187 4.86 -7.70 20.12
CA ASP A 187 5.54 -7.71 18.81
C ASP A 187 4.94 -8.75 17.87
N ARG A 188 4.52 -9.89 18.42
CA ARG A 188 3.82 -10.96 17.68
C ARG A 188 2.42 -10.50 17.24
N ALA A 189 1.69 -9.85 18.14
CA ALA A 189 0.39 -9.23 17.82
C ALA A 189 0.53 -8.14 16.74
N LEU A 190 1.59 -7.33 16.78
CA LEU A 190 1.92 -6.34 15.74
C LEU A 190 2.17 -7.01 14.38
N VAL A 191 2.95 -8.09 14.33
CA VAL A 191 3.17 -8.86 13.07
C VAL A 191 1.86 -9.45 12.54
N GLN A 192 0.99 -9.97 13.42
CA GLN A 192 -0.35 -10.41 13.01
C GLN A 192 -1.20 -9.26 12.48
N ALA A 193 -1.25 -8.11 13.17
CA ALA A 193 -2.04 -6.95 12.74
C ALA A 193 -1.60 -6.44 11.35
N VAL A 194 -0.29 -6.33 11.09
CA VAL A 194 0.24 -6.00 9.77
C VAL A 194 -0.10 -7.08 8.74
N SER A 195 -0.03 -8.36 9.10
CA SER A 195 -0.37 -9.45 8.16
C SER A 195 -1.85 -9.45 7.79
N VAL A 196 -2.73 -9.21 8.76
CA VAL A 196 -4.18 -9.02 8.56
C VAL A 196 -4.47 -7.78 7.71
N GLN A 197 -3.78 -6.66 7.93
CA GLN A 197 -3.90 -5.47 7.09
C GLN A 197 -3.59 -5.78 5.61
N VAL A 198 -2.48 -6.46 5.33
CA VAL A 198 -2.12 -6.83 3.95
C VAL A 198 -3.11 -7.84 3.36
N ARG A 199 -3.68 -8.74 4.17
CA ARG A 199 -4.76 -9.63 3.73
C ARG A 199 -6.03 -8.84 3.36
N GLY A 200 -6.38 -7.82 4.14
CA GLY A 200 -7.44 -6.86 3.77
C GLY A 200 -7.18 -6.15 2.43
N MET A 201 -5.92 -5.80 2.14
CA MET A 201 -5.54 -5.24 0.83
C MET A 201 -5.66 -6.25 -0.33
N ILE A 202 -5.48 -7.56 -0.08
CA ILE A 202 -5.76 -8.61 -1.09
C ILE A 202 -7.26 -8.63 -1.40
N LEU A 203 -8.11 -8.66 -0.36
CA LEU A 203 -9.57 -8.69 -0.54
C LEU A 203 -10.09 -7.40 -1.21
N GLN A 204 -9.55 -6.24 -0.85
CA GLN A 204 -9.81 -4.96 -1.52
C GLN A 204 -9.47 -5.03 -3.02
N LYS A 205 -8.32 -5.60 -3.39
CA LYS A 205 -7.94 -5.77 -4.81
C LYS A 205 -8.85 -6.75 -5.56
N LEU A 206 -9.51 -7.67 -4.86
CA LEU A 206 -10.51 -8.60 -5.41
C LEU A 206 -11.94 -8.01 -5.46
N GLY A 207 -12.17 -6.81 -4.91
CA GLY A 207 -13.50 -6.22 -4.82
C GLY A 207 -14.41 -6.82 -3.74
N LEU A 208 -13.84 -7.58 -2.80
CA LEU A 208 -14.55 -8.17 -1.65
C LEU A 208 -14.60 -7.14 -0.51
N TRP A 209 -15.44 -6.12 -0.67
CA TRP A 209 -15.37 -4.89 0.14
C TRP A 209 -15.71 -5.09 1.61
N LEU A 210 -16.75 -5.90 1.90
CA LEU A 210 -17.18 -6.18 3.28
C LEU A 210 -16.06 -6.90 4.05
N GLU A 211 -15.59 -8.03 3.54
CA GLU A 211 -14.53 -8.82 4.18
C GLU A 211 -13.19 -8.05 4.23
N ALA A 212 -12.89 -7.23 3.21
CA ALA A 212 -11.76 -6.31 3.28
C ALA A 212 -11.90 -5.32 4.44
N ALA A 213 -13.08 -4.70 4.61
CA ALA A 213 -13.33 -3.77 5.71
C ALA A 213 -13.23 -4.46 7.07
N GLU A 214 -13.73 -5.69 7.22
CA GLU A 214 -13.62 -6.48 8.46
C GLU A 214 -12.17 -6.83 8.81
N LEU A 215 -11.35 -7.22 7.83
CA LEU A 215 -9.92 -7.45 8.06
C LEU A 215 -9.16 -6.16 8.39
N ILE A 216 -9.45 -5.04 7.71
CA ILE A 216 -8.83 -3.76 8.04
C ILE A 216 -9.26 -3.28 9.44
N TRP A 217 -10.53 -3.47 9.82
CA TRP A 217 -11.00 -3.24 11.17
C TRP A 217 -10.28 -4.11 12.21
N ALA A 218 -10.09 -5.40 11.92
CA ALA A 218 -9.33 -6.29 12.77
C ALA A 218 -7.87 -5.85 12.96
N SER A 219 -7.25 -5.30 11.90
CA SER A 219 -5.90 -4.72 12.02
C SER A 219 -5.90 -3.48 12.93
N LEU A 220 -6.92 -2.61 12.85
CA LEU A 220 -7.08 -1.47 13.77
C LEU A 220 -7.17 -1.93 15.23
N VAL A 221 -8.02 -2.92 15.52
CA VAL A 221 -8.13 -3.51 16.87
C VAL A 221 -6.76 -4.01 17.34
N GLY A 222 -6.01 -4.71 16.49
CA GLY A 222 -4.65 -5.17 16.78
C GLY A 222 -3.67 -4.03 17.11
N TYR A 223 -3.62 -2.98 16.29
CA TYR A 223 -2.69 -1.85 16.50
C TYR A 223 -3.02 -1.00 17.73
N TYR A 224 -4.30 -0.78 18.02
CA TYR A 224 -4.74 -0.06 19.23
C TYR A 224 -4.54 -0.88 20.51
N SER A 225 -4.53 -2.21 20.42
CA SER A 225 -4.34 -3.11 21.57
C SER A 225 -2.89 -3.19 22.07
N LEU A 226 -1.92 -2.62 21.35
CA LEU A 226 -0.52 -2.64 21.75
C LEU A 226 -0.27 -1.75 22.99
N PRO A 227 0.71 -2.09 23.85
CA PRO A 227 1.04 -1.28 25.04
C PRO A 227 1.35 0.19 24.73
N GLN A 228 1.90 0.44 23.53
CA GLN A 228 1.92 1.74 22.89
C GLN A 228 1.28 1.56 21.50
N PRO A 229 0.12 2.17 21.20
CA PRO A 229 -0.56 1.98 19.92
C PRO A 229 0.31 2.34 18.71
N ASP A 230 0.29 1.50 17.68
CA ASP A 230 1.02 1.77 16.44
C ASP A 230 0.29 2.86 15.62
N LYS A 231 0.65 4.13 15.85
CA LYS A 231 0.05 5.26 15.13
C LYS A 231 0.22 5.17 13.61
N LYS A 232 1.32 4.58 13.14
CA LYS A 232 1.59 4.39 11.70
C LYS A 232 0.70 3.29 11.11
N GLY A 233 0.58 2.17 11.81
CA GLY A 233 -0.35 1.08 11.48
C GLY A 233 -1.81 1.53 11.48
N ILE A 234 -2.21 2.29 12.51
CA ILE A 234 -3.56 2.89 12.63
C ILE A 234 -3.84 3.84 11.47
N GLY A 235 -2.97 4.83 11.23
CA GLY A 235 -3.14 5.80 10.14
C GLY A 235 -3.21 5.14 8.77
N THR A 236 -2.37 4.14 8.52
CA THR A 236 -2.40 3.35 7.27
C THR A 236 -3.72 2.60 7.12
N SER A 237 -4.19 1.94 8.18
CA SER A 237 -5.42 1.13 8.15
C SER A 237 -6.67 1.99 8.00
N LEU A 238 -6.73 3.15 8.66
CA LEU A 238 -7.80 4.14 8.47
C LEU A 238 -7.86 4.67 7.03
N GLY A 239 -6.70 4.95 6.42
CA GLY A 239 -6.62 5.35 5.01
C GLY A 239 -7.08 4.25 4.04
N ILE A 240 -6.73 2.98 4.31
CA ILE A 240 -7.24 1.84 3.52
C ILE A 240 -8.76 1.69 3.73
N LEU A 241 -9.24 1.76 4.97
CA LEU A 241 -10.67 1.67 5.30
C LEU A 241 -11.49 2.76 4.59
N ALA A 242 -10.99 4.00 4.56
CA ALA A 242 -11.63 5.08 3.82
C ALA A 242 -11.81 4.74 2.33
N ASN A 243 -10.77 4.21 1.68
CA ASN A 243 -10.84 3.78 0.29
C ASN A 243 -11.79 2.59 0.05
N ILE A 244 -11.89 1.66 1.01
CA ILE A 244 -12.87 0.57 0.96
C ILE A 244 -14.29 1.13 1.08
N LEU A 245 -14.57 1.99 2.07
CA LEU A 245 -15.89 2.61 2.28
C LEU A 245 -16.37 3.46 1.08
N VAL A 246 -15.45 4.05 0.31
CA VAL A 246 -15.76 4.74 -0.96
C VAL A 246 -16.16 3.76 -2.07
N SER A 247 -15.55 2.58 -2.11
CA SER A 247 -15.74 1.55 -3.16
C SER A 247 -16.91 0.61 -2.87
N MET A 248 -17.20 0.41 -1.59
CA MET A 248 -18.29 -0.40 -1.03
C MET A 248 -19.67 0.17 -1.39
N ASN A 249 -20.66 -0.70 -1.61
CA ASN A 249 -22.06 -0.31 -1.80
C ASN A 249 -22.77 -0.07 -0.45
N ASP A 250 -24.03 0.37 -0.47
CA ASP A 250 -24.75 0.75 0.75
C ASP A 250 -25.28 -0.46 1.55
N GLU A 251 -25.47 -1.63 0.91
CA GLU A 251 -25.86 -2.90 1.57
C GLU A 251 -24.68 -3.48 2.37
N ASP A 252 -23.51 -3.59 1.74
CA ASP A 252 -22.24 -3.97 2.38
C ASP A 252 -21.91 -3.01 3.54
N PHE A 253 -22.12 -1.71 3.35
CA PHE A 253 -21.89 -0.73 4.41
C PHE A 253 -22.86 -0.89 5.57
N HIS A 254 -24.14 -1.18 5.29
CA HIS A 254 -25.11 -1.49 6.34
C HIS A 254 -24.72 -2.77 7.10
N ALA A 255 -24.31 -3.83 6.41
CA ALA A 255 -23.82 -5.07 7.03
C ALA A 255 -22.58 -4.80 7.91
N PHE A 256 -21.60 -4.06 7.39
CA PHE A 256 -20.40 -3.67 8.13
C PHE A 256 -20.71 -2.82 9.38
N ARG A 257 -21.60 -1.83 9.26
CA ARG A 257 -22.01 -0.94 10.37
C ARG A 257 -22.85 -1.64 11.44
N THR A 258 -23.60 -2.68 11.07
CA THR A 258 -24.46 -3.43 12.00
C THR A 258 -23.80 -4.67 12.60
N ASN A 259 -22.59 -5.02 12.18
CA ASN A 259 -21.82 -6.11 12.78
C ASN A 259 -21.45 -5.78 14.25
N PRO A 260 -21.87 -6.58 15.25
CA PRO A 260 -21.65 -6.28 16.67
C PRO A 260 -20.18 -6.35 17.11
N ASP A 261 -19.29 -6.95 16.31
CA ASP A 261 -17.84 -6.96 16.56
C ASP A 261 -17.15 -5.67 16.07
N ILE A 262 -17.91 -4.74 15.45
CA ILE A 262 -17.40 -3.53 14.79
C ILE A 262 -17.94 -2.28 15.50
N ALA A 263 -17.10 -1.71 16.37
CA ALA A 263 -17.38 -0.45 17.06
C ALA A 263 -17.17 0.77 16.14
N LEU A 264 -17.91 0.85 15.03
CA LEU A 264 -17.77 1.89 14.00
C LEU A 264 -17.99 3.32 14.53
N SER A 265 -18.60 3.46 15.72
CA SER A 265 -18.68 4.71 16.49
C SER A 265 -17.33 5.39 16.74
N LEU A 266 -16.20 4.69 16.57
CA LEU A 266 -14.86 5.30 16.49
C LEU A 266 -14.75 6.37 15.39
N LEU A 267 -15.50 6.23 14.30
CA LEU A 267 -15.62 7.21 13.20
C LEU A 267 -16.77 8.21 13.45
N GLY A 268 -17.30 8.29 14.68
CA GLY A 268 -18.53 9.01 15.02
C GLY A 268 -19.80 8.32 14.52
N ASP A 269 -20.95 8.81 14.96
CA ASP A 269 -22.24 8.33 14.43
C ASP A 269 -22.54 8.98 13.08
N ARG A 270 -21.97 8.40 12.01
CA ARG A 270 -22.21 8.80 10.63
C ARG A 270 -23.10 7.77 9.94
N SER A 271 -24.21 8.23 9.36
CA SER A 271 -25.18 7.38 8.67
C SER A 271 -24.75 6.93 7.28
N HIS A 272 -23.91 7.73 6.60
CA HIS A 272 -23.55 7.55 5.19
C HIS A 272 -22.10 7.10 5.03
N ARG A 273 -21.83 6.13 4.14
CA ARG A 273 -20.48 5.55 3.94
C ARG A 273 -19.41 6.57 3.58
N LEU A 274 -19.70 7.52 2.68
CA LEU A 274 -18.79 8.62 2.35
C LEU A 274 -18.45 9.55 3.53
N LEU A 275 -19.36 9.77 4.48
CA LEU A 275 -19.05 10.54 5.69
C LEU A 275 -18.14 9.75 6.65
N SER A 276 -18.38 8.45 6.77
CA SER A 276 -17.50 7.54 7.52
C SER A 276 -16.10 7.46 6.87
N ALA A 277 -16.03 7.42 5.54
CA ALA A 277 -14.78 7.45 4.78
C ALA A 277 -14.04 8.78 4.95
N ALA A 278 -14.75 9.91 4.89
CA ALA A 278 -14.17 11.23 5.15
C ALA A 278 -13.58 11.32 6.56
N GLN A 279 -14.29 10.82 7.58
CA GLN A 279 -13.78 10.81 8.96
C GLN A 279 -12.60 9.85 9.14
N ALA A 280 -12.64 8.64 8.58
CA ALA A 280 -11.52 7.71 8.60
C ALA A 280 -10.27 8.32 7.94
N ALA A 281 -10.42 8.96 6.78
CA ALA A 281 -9.35 9.69 6.11
C ALA A 281 -8.84 10.87 6.98
N LYS A 282 -9.73 11.66 7.60
CA LYS A 282 -9.35 12.75 8.53
C LYS A 282 -8.56 12.23 9.74
N MET A 283 -8.95 11.09 10.31
CA MET A 283 -8.18 10.46 11.39
C MET A 283 -6.83 9.93 10.89
N ALA A 284 -6.76 9.36 9.68
CA ALA A 284 -5.51 8.90 9.07
C ALA A 284 -4.50 10.05 8.92
N VAL A 285 -4.95 11.22 8.46
CA VAL A 285 -4.16 12.47 8.37
C VAL A 285 -3.53 12.84 9.71
N VAL A 286 -4.31 12.77 10.79
CA VAL A 286 -3.86 13.11 12.15
C VAL A 286 -2.81 12.12 12.66
N TYR A 287 -2.98 10.83 12.41
CA TYR A 287 -1.99 9.81 12.77
C TYR A 287 -0.71 9.87 11.92
N SER A 288 -0.78 10.37 10.68
CA SER A 288 0.37 10.52 9.77
C SER A 288 0.89 11.96 9.66
N GLN A 289 0.60 12.84 10.62
CA GLN A 289 0.78 14.30 10.51
C GLN A 289 2.23 14.79 10.29
N TYR A 290 3.23 13.91 10.40
CA TYR A 290 4.66 14.17 10.20
C TYR A 290 5.21 13.58 8.88
N THR A 291 4.32 13.11 7.99
CA THR A 291 4.69 12.53 6.69
C THR A 291 3.83 13.15 5.58
N SER A 292 4.41 14.09 4.82
CA SER A 292 3.71 14.92 3.82
C SER A 292 2.85 14.11 2.84
N LEU A 293 3.43 13.08 2.21
CA LEU A 293 2.76 12.22 1.24
C LEU A 293 1.51 11.52 1.80
N TYR A 294 1.55 11.08 3.07
CA TYR A 294 0.41 10.43 3.71
C TYR A 294 -0.67 11.45 4.11
N VAL A 295 -0.29 12.65 4.55
CA VAL A 295 -1.24 13.75 4.75
C VAL A 295 -1.93 14.09 3.42
N LEU A 296 -1.17 14.37 2.36
CA LEU A 296 -1.65 14.67 1.01
C LEU A 296 -2.62 13.59 0.48
N THR A 297 -2.24 12.31 0.58
CA THR A 297 -3.06 11.18 0.11
C THR A 297 -4.39 11.09 0.87
N ASN A 298 -4.35 11.23 2.19
CA ASN A 298 -5.55 11.07 3.02
C ASN A 298 -6.46 12.31 2.95
N VAL A 299 -5.94 13.55 2.96
CA VAL A 299 -6.80 14.74 2.76
C VAL A 299 -7.42 14.80 1.35
N ALA A 300 -6.69 14.36 0.31
CA ALA A 300 -7.28 14.25 -1.03
C ALA A 300 -8.43 13.22 -1.06
N THR A 301 -8.33 12.15 -0.26
CA THR A 301 -9.41 11.16 -0.10
C THR A 301 -10.60 11.75 0.67
N GLN A 302 -10.34 12.42 1.81
CA GLN A 302 -11.36 13.12 2.60
C GLN A 302 -12.13 14.15 1.76
N GLY A 303 -11.41 15.04 1.06
CA GLY A 303 -12.03 16.06 0.21
C GLY A 303 -12.84 15.46 -0.93
N THR A 304 -12.38 14.35 -1.53
CA THR A 304 -13.15 13.61 -2.56
C THR A 304 -14.46 13.08 -1.99
N CYS A 305 -14.43 12.50 -0.78
CA CYS A 305 -15.62 11.95 -0.11
C CYS A 305 -16.65 13.04 0.20
N LEU A 306 -16.20 14.17 0.77
CA LEU A 306 -17.05 15.30 1.14
C LEU A 306 -17.64 16.01 -0.09
N LEU A 307 -16.83 16.21 -1.14
CA LEU A 307 -17.30 16.74 -2.42
C LEU A 307 -18.37 15.83 -3.02
N SER A 308 -18.11 14.51 -3.10
CA SER A 308 -19.09 13.56 -3.64
C SER A 308 -20.36 13.46 -2.79
N TYR A 309 -20.25 13.50 -1.46
CA TYR A 309 -21.42 13.51 -0.56
C TYR A 309 -22.27 14.77 -0.75
N SER A 310 -21.66 15.95 -0.98
CA SER A 310 -22.40 17.21 -1.19
C SER A 310 -23.33 17.23 -2.43
N PHE A 311 -23.25 16.22 -3.30
CA PHE A 311 -24.17 15.99 -4.42
C PHE A 311 -24.94 14.67 -4.31
N SER A 312 -24.85 13.95 -3.19
CA SER A 312 -25.71 12.81 -2.87
C SER A 312 -27.13 13.27 -2.58
N VAL A 313 -28.13 12.45 -2.95
CA VAL A 313 -29.54 12.66 -2.59
C VAL A 313 -29.78 12.58 -1.08
N GLU A 314 -28.86 11.97 -0.32
CA GLU A 314 -28.90 11.88 1.14
C GLU A 314 -28.30 13.12 1.84
N CYS A 315 -27.66 14.02 1.10
CA CYS A 315 -27.11 15.25 1.69
C CYS A 315 -28.19 16.34 1.77
N PRO A 316 -28.55 16.83 2.97
CA PRO A 316 -29.48 17.95 3.09
C PRO A 316 -28.89 19.22 2.47
N ASP A 317 -29.72 20.01 1.77
CA ASP A 317 -29.28 21.29 1.17
C ASP A 317 -28.60 22.23 2.19
N SER A 318 -29.03 22.19 3.45
CA SER A 318 -28.44 22.96 4.56
C SER A 318 -27.02 22.52 4.95
N GLN A 319 -26.63 21.28 4.63
CA GLN A 319 -25.28 20.74 4.92
C GLN A 319 -24.35 20.84 3.70
N LYS A 320 -24.89 20.89 2.49
CA LYS A 320 -24.14 20.93 1.22
C LYS A 320 -23.02 21.98 1.22
N GLN A 321 -23.31 23.20 1.67
CA GLN A 321 -22.30 24.26 1.73
C GLN A 321 -21.19 23.95 2.77
N SER A 322 -21.53 23.38 3.93
CA SER A 322 -20.53 22.94 4.93
C SER A 322 -19.62 21.86 4.35
N SER A 323 -20.20 20.82 3.74
CA SER A 323 -19.41 19.73 3.14
C SER A 323 -18.49 20.23 2.00
N LEU A 324 -18.92 21.21 1.21
CA LEU A 324 -18.05 21.86 0.21
C LEU A 324 -16.91 22.68 0.85
N LEU A 325 -17.17 23.38 1.95
CA LEU A 325 -16.13 24.12 2.69
C LEU A 325 -15.12 23.19 3.39
N GLU A 326 -15.59 22.09 3.97
CA GLU A 326 -14.72 21.05 4.55
C GLU A 326 -13.92 20.31 3.46
N ALA A 327 -14.50 20.10 2.27
CA ALA A 327 -13.77 19.59 1.11
C ALA A 327 -12.69 20.56 0.64
N ARG A 328 -12.99 21.88 0.64
CA ARG A 328 -12.02 22.93 0.33
C ARG A 328 -10.84 22.89 1.29
N GLU A 329 -11.10 22.93 2.61
CA GLU A 329 -10.07 22.85 3.66
C GLU A 329 -9.17 21.61 3.46
N ALA A 330 -9.76 20.44 3.18
CA ALA A 330 -8.99 19.23 2.95
C ALA A 330 -8.05 19.34 1.73
N PHE A 331 -8.52 19.85 0.59
CA PHE A 331 -7.64 20.01 -0.58
C PHE A 331 -6.60 21.13 -0.38
N GLU A 332 -6.94 22.22 0.29
CA GLU A 332 -6.02 23.30 0.68
C GLU A 332 -4.86 22.74 1.53
N ILE A 333 -5.15 21.97 2.58
CA ILE A 333 -4.13 21.29 3.40
C ILE A 333 -3.22 20.42 2.54
N GLY A 334 -3.79 19.65 1.60
CA GLY A 334 -3.03 18.81 0.67
C GLY A 334 -2.03 19.62 -0.15
N LEU A 335 -2.50 20.71 -0.77
CA LEU A 335 -1.66 21.63 -1.56
C LEU A 335 -0.62 22.40 -0.73
N LEU A 336 -0.80 22.48 0.59
CA LEU A 336 0.14 23.10 1.55
C LEU A 336 1.15 22.11 2.15
N THR A 337 1.06 20.81 1.84
CA THR A 337 2.08 19.82 2.27
C THR A 337 3.47 20.03 1.66
N LYS A 338 3.57 20.88 0.62
CA LYS A 338 4.82 21.29 -0.04
C LYS A 338 4.82 22.81 -0.33
N ALA A 339 5.96 23.45 -0.08
CA ALA A 339 6.22 24.82 -0.50
C ALA A 339 6.56 24.90 -2.00
N GLU A 340 6.50 26.11 -2.56
CA GLU A 340 6.96 26.35 -3.93
C GLU A 340 8.50 26.15 -4.02
N GLY A 341 8.96 25.47 -5.07
CA GLY A 341 10.38 25.13 -5.26
C GLY A 341 10.87 23.87 -4.54
N GLU A 342 10.05 23.22 -3.69
CA GLU A 342 10.40 21.89 -3.18
C GLU A 342 10.31 20.82 -4.28
N GLN A 343 11.33 19.96 -4.36
CA GLN A 343 11.35 18.84 -5.31
C GLN A 343 10.36 17.73 -4.90
N VAL A 344 9.77 17.09 -5.91
CA VAL A 344 8.87 15.93 -5.79
C VAL A 344 9.29 14.85 -6.79
N THR A 345 9.86 13.75 -6.30
CA THR A 345 10.43 12.69 -7.16
C THR A 345 9.49 11.50 -7.40
N SER A 346 8.31 11.50 -6.76
CA SER A 346 7.37 10.39 -6.82
C SER A 346 6.23 10.65 -7.81
N LYS A 347 6.03 9.71 -8.76
CA LYS A 347 4.86 9.67 -9.65
C LYS A 347 3.54 9.72 -8.87
N GLN A 348 3.46 9.02 -7.73
CA GLN A 348 2.28 9.02 -6.87
C GLN A 348 2.03 10.38 -6.23
N GLU A 349 3.09 11.04 -5.73
CA GLU A 349 2.98 12.33 -5.07
C GLU A 349 2.55 13.42 -6.05
N LEU A 350 3.20 13.52 -7.21
CA LEU A 350 2.80 14.44 -8.29
C LEU A 350 1.35 14.23 -8.75
N HIS A 351 0.95 12.97 -9.01
CA HIS A 351 -0.43 12.67 -9.38
C HIS A 351 -1.43 13.10 -8.30
N THR A 352 -1.07 12.95 -7.02
CA THR A 352 -1.95 13.32 -5.91
C THR A 352 -2.05 14.84 -5.74
N PHE A 353 -0.97 15.59 -5.98
CA PHE A 353 -1.02 17.06 -6.08
C PHE A 353 -1.95 17.52 -7.21
N LEU A 354 -1.87 16.91 -8.39
CA LEU A 354 -2.76 17.21 -9.52
C LEU A 354 -4.22 16.89 -9.20
N LYS A 355 -4.48 15.73 -8.56
CA LYS A 355 -5.83 15.38 -8.09
C LYS A 355 -6.36 16.42 -7.11
N ALA A 356 -5.55 16.86 -6.13
CA ALA A 356 -5.94 17.88 -5.16
C ALA A 356 -6.23 19.24 -5.82
N ALA A 357 -5.36 19.70 -6.72
CA ALA A 357 -5.52 20.97 -7.44
C ALA A 357 -6.77 21.00 -8.33
N TYR A 358 -7.02 19.91 -9.08
CA TYR A 358 -8.22 19.78 -9.91
C TYR A 358 -9.48 19.70 -9.06
N SER A 359 -9.46 18.92 -7.98
CA SER A 359 -10.63 18.76 -7.10
C SER A 359 -10.96 20.06 -6.35
N LEU A 360 -9.94 20.83 -5.91
CA LEU A 360 -10.13 22.17 -5.35
C LEU A 360 -10.77 23.11 -6.38
N THR A 361 -10.31 23.08 -7.64
CA THR A 361 -10.92 23.86 -8.73
C THR A 361 -12.41 23.53 -8.92
N VAL A 362 -12.78 22.24 -8.81
CA VAL A 362 -14.19 21.80 -8.85
C VAL A 362 -14.97 22.29 -7.62
N VAL A 363 -14.40 22.24 -6.42
CA VAL A 363 -15.04 22.80 -5.21
C VAL A 363 -15.29 24.31 -5.37
N HIS A 364 -14.32 25.07 -5.86
CA HIS A 364 -14.45 26.52 -6.08
C HIS A 364 -15.53 26.88 -7.10
N LYS A 365 -15.70 26.08 -8.16
CA LYS A 365 -16.81 26.21 -9.11
C LYS A 365 -18.17 26.15 -8.40
N TRP A 366 -18.34 25.18 -7.49
CA TRP A 366 -19.60 24.97 -6.77
C TRP A 366 -19.82 25.93 -5.60
N LEU A 367 -18.75 26.50 -5.04
CA LEU A 367 -18.82 27.60 -4.06
C LEU A 367 -19.07 28.97 -4.70
N GLY A 368 -19.25 29.06 -6.03
CA GLY A 368 -19.60 30.31 -6.73
C GLY A 368 -18.41 31.23 -7.04
N THR A 369 -17.19 30.69 -7.12
CA THR A 369 -16.01 31.45 -7.58
C THR A 369 -16.21 31.92 -9.02
N LEU A 370 -15.70 33.12 -9.36
CA LEU A 370 -15.80 33.70 -10.70
C LEU A 370 -15.38 32.71 -11.80
N GLN A 371 -16.23 32.54 -12.80
CA GLN A 371 -16.08 31.53 -13.85
C GLN A 371 -14.74 31.63 -14.61
N GLU A 372 -14.21 32.84 -14.80
CA GLU A 372 -12.92 33.04 -15.47
C GLU A 372 -11.74 32.54 -14.61
N ILE A 373 -11.77 32.73 -13.29
CA ILE A 373 -10.76 32.19 -12.36
C ILE A 373 -10.80 30.65 -12.39
N VAL A 374 -12.01 30.06 -12.30
CA VAL A 374 -12.21 28.62 -12.36
C VAL A 374 -11.70 28.04 -13.69
N LYS A 375 -11.94 28.73 -14.81
CA LYS A 375 -11.47 28.34 -16.14
C LYS A 375 -9.94 28.41 -16.25
N GLN A 376 -9.30 29.45 -15.71
CA GLN A 376 -7.84 29.56 -15.68
C GLN A 376 -7.20 28.45 -14.82
N ALA A 377 -7.73 28.20 -13.63
CA ALA A 377 -7.28 27.10 -12.76
C ALA A 377 -7.47 25.72 -13.43
N THR A 378 -8.60 25.51 -14.11
CA THR A 378 -8.86 24.29 -14.90
C THR A 378 -7.83 24.13 -16.03
N GLN A 379 -7.49 25.20 -16.75
CA GLN A 379 -6.48 25.18 -17.80
C GLN A 379 -5.08 24.87 -17.25
N ALA A 380 -4.71 25.43 -16.10
CA ALA A 380 -3.46 25.12 -15.42
C ALA A 380 -3.39 23.63 -15.02
N CYS A 381 -4.47 23.09 -14.45
CA CYS A 381 -4.57 21.66 -14.13
C CYS A 381 -4.42 20.75 -15.38
N HIS A 382 -5.08 21.08 -16.50
CA HIS A 382 -4.95 20.31 -17.74
C HIS A 382 -3.53 20.35 -18.32
N LYS A 383 -2.86 21.51 -18.31
CA LYS A 383 -1.45 21.64 -18.72
C LYS A 383 -0.53 20.80 -17.83
N ALA A 384 -0.76 20.83 -16.51
CA ALA A 384 0.05 20.10 -15.55
C ALA A 384 -0.16 18.58 -15.66
N PHE A 385 -1.39 18.14 -15.95
CA PHE A 385 -1.69 16.74 -16.23
C PHE A 385 -1.07 16.23 -17.53
N ALA A 386 -1.04 17.04 -18.59
CA ALA A 386 -0.32 16.70 -19.82
C ALA A 386 1.19 16.52 -19.55
N LYS A 387 1.83 17.48 -18.86
CA LYS A 387 3.24 17.36 -18.45
C LYS A 387 3.51 16.18 -17.52
N PHE A 388 2.54 15.77 -16.70
CA PHE A 388 2.66 14.58 -15.87
C PHE A 388 2.63 13.28 -16.69
N HIS A 389 1.89 13.25 -17.81
CA HIS A 389 2.00 12.14 -18.76
C HIS A 389 3.41 12.08 -19.34
N ASP A 390 3.98 13.22 -19.76
CA ASP A 390 5.36 13.28 -20.27
C ASP A 390 6.37 12.81 -19.19
N TYR A 391 6.25 13.31 -17.95
CA TYR A 391 7.06 12.90 -16.79
C TYR A 391 6.99 11.39 -16.51
N CYS A 392 5.84 10.75 -16.78
CA CYS A 392 5.69 9.32 -16.59
C CYS A 392 6.51 8.48 -17.58
N HIS A 393 6.84 9.03 -18.75
CA HIS A 393 7.56 8.36 -19.85
C HIS A 393 8.98 8.89 -20.06
N ALA A 394 9.34 10.02 -19.44
CA ALA A 394 10.64 10.68 -19.57
C ALA A 394 11.80 9.91 -18.88
N ASP A 395 13.02 10.11 -19.39
CA ASP A 395 14.26 9.67 -18.74
C ASP A 395 14.62 10.57 -17.54
N ASN A 396 15.55 10.11 -16.69
CA ASN A 396 15.77 10.74 -15.37
C ASN A 396 16.24 12.21 -15.43
N GLN A 397 16.95 12.62 -16.48
CA GLN A 397 17.40 14.02 -16.63
C GLN A 397 16.25 14.99 -16.94
N ASP A 398 15.25 14.56 -17.71
CA ASP A 398 14.10 15.40 -18.07
C ASP A 398 13.05 15.46 -16.95
N LYS A 399 12.99 14.43 -16.08
CA LYS A 399 12.04 14.35 -14.96
C LYS A 399 12.13 15.53 -14.00
N ASP A 400 13.33 16.01 -13.67
CA ASP A 400 13.49 17.12 -12.72
C ASP A 400 12.90 18.44 -13.27
N SER A 401 13.12 18.71 -14.57
CA SER A 401 12.54 19.86 -15.27
C SER A 401 11.01 19.75 -15.34
N LEU A 402 10.49 18.60 -15.78
CA LEU A 402 9.06 18.35 -15.87
C LEU A 402 8.37 18.43 -14.50
N CYS A 403 9.00 17.92 -13.44
CA CYS A 403 8.52 18.08 -12.06
C CYS A 403 8.40 19.56 -11.67
N ALA A 404 9.44 20.36 -11.91
CA ALA A 404 9.43 21.78 -11.58
C ALA A 404 8.32 22.53 -12.32
N GLU A 405 8.11 22.25 -13.61
CA GLU A 405 7.02 22.82 -14.40
C GLU A 405 5.63 22.40 -13.90
N ILE A 406 5.44 21.12 -13.53
CA ILE A 406 4.18 20.62 -12.95
C ILE A 406 3.90 21.34 -11.62
N MET A 407 4.89 21.43 -10.73
CA MET A 407 4.72 22.06 -9.42
C MET A 407 4.52 23.58 -9.53
N HIS A 408 5.11 24.24 -10.53
CA HIS A 408 4.82 25.65 -10.82
C HIS A 408 3.37 25.86 -11.28
N LEU A 409 2.82 24.97 -12.12
CA LEU A 409 1.40 25.01 -12.48
C LEU A 409 0.47 24.72 -11.29
N VAL A 410 0.88 23.86 -10.35
CA VAL A 410 0.17 23.66 -9.07
C VAL A 410 0.23 24.94 -8.21
N ALA A 411 1.37 25.62 -8.15
CA ALA A 411 1.50 26.92 -7.47
C ALA A 411 0.61 27.99 -8.12
N GLN A 412 0.51 28.03 -9.46
CA GLN A 412 -0.43 28.89 -10.17
C GLN A 412 -1.90 28.62 -9.75
N VAL A 413 -2.30 27.36 -9.61
CA VAL A 413 -3.65 27.01 -9.10
C VAL A 413 -3.84 27.48 -7.66
N LYS A 414 -2.84 27.31 -6.78
CA LYS A 414 -2.86 27.82 -5.39
C LYS A 414 -3.08 29.33 -5.35
N GLN A 415 -2.39 30.09 -6.19
CA GLN A 415 -2.53 31.55 -6.29
C GLN A 415 -3.92 31.97 -6.83
N LEU A 416 -4.38 31.35 -7.93
CA LEU A 416 -5.68 31.64 -8.53
C LEU A 416 -6.86 31.37 -7.58
N LEU A 417 -6.75 30.34 -6.73
CA LEU A 417 -7.80 29.94 -5.79
C LEU A 417 -7.61 30.48 -4.36
N GLN A 418 -6.59 31.30 -4.12
CA GLN A 418 -6.30 31.93 -2.82
C GLN A 418 -6.06 30.92 -1.68
N VAL A 419 -5.19 29.93 -1.94
CA VAL A 419 -4.80 28.90 -0.97
C VAL A 419 -3.80 29.46 0.03
N GLU A 420 -4.30 29.98 1.16
CA GLU A 420 -3.51 30.60 2.21
C GLU A 420 -2.98 29.61 3.27
N PRO A 421 -1.81 29.87 3.89
CA PRO A 421 -1.29 29.07 5.00
C PRO A 421 -2.24 29.03 6.21
N PHE A 422 -2.42 27.85 6.80
CA PHE A 422 -3.27 27.65 7.97
C PHE A 422 -2.55 27.91 9.31
N LEU A 423 -3.33 28.16 10.36
CA LEU A 423 -2.83 28.23 11.73
C LEU A 423 -2.36 26.84 12.21
N ASN A 424 -1.11 26.78 12.66
CA ASN A 424 -0.47 25.56 13.12
C ASN A 424 0.49 25.83 14.29
N SER A 425 0.11 25.35 15.47
CA SER A 425 0.91 25.39 16.69
C SER A 425 2.17 24.52 16.66
N ASP A 426 2.21 23.47 15.81
CA ASP A 426 3.34 22.55 15.65
C ASP A 426 3.96 22.67 14.25
N LYS A 427 4.94 23.56 14.10
CA LYS A 427 5.58 23.90 12.82
C LYS A 427 6.19 22.74 12.01
N GLN A 428 6.41 21.57 12.63
CA GLN A 428 6.93 20.38 11.95
C GLN A 428 5.83 19.40 11.50
N SER A 429 4.57 19.78 11.72
CA SER A 429 3.39 19.02 11.34
C SER A 429 2.73 19.60 10.08
N PHE A 430 2.23 18.75 9.20
CA PHE A 430 1.58 19.16 7.93
C PHE A 430 0.06 19.38 8.05
N ILE A 431 -0.47 19.57 9.27
CA ILE A 431 -1.93 19.71 9.52
C ILE A 431 -2.23 20.96 10.35
N PRO A 432 -3.41 21.59 10.15
CA PRO A 432 -3.86 22.71 10.97
C PRO A 432 -4.26 22.27 12.37
N ASP A 433 -4.34 23.25 13.28
CA ASP A 433 -4.82 23.01 14.64
C ASP A 433 -6.29 22.52 14.68
N SER A 434 -7.10 22.83 13.66
CA SER A 434 -8.48 22.32 13.49
C SER A 434 -8.56 20.78 13.40
N TYR A 435 -7.49 20.10 13.00
CA TYR A 435 -7.45 18.63 12.90
C TYR A 435 -6.95 17.96 14.19
N ARG A 436 -6.24 18.69 15.07
CA ARG A 436 -5.61 18.13 16.28
C ARG A 436 -6.61 17.63 17.32
N ASN A 437 -7.81 18.21 17.35
CA ASN A 437 -8.84 17.91 18.36
C ASN A 437 -9.45 16.49 18.28
N ILE A 438 -9.09 15.69 17.26
CA ILE A 438 -9.68 14.37 16.99
C ILE A 438 -9.04 13.24 17.82
N ILE A 439 -7.86 13.45 18.41
CA ILE A 439 -6.98 12.40 18.96
C ILE A 439 -7.58 11.64 20.17
N ASN A 440 -8.59 12.19 20.85
CA ASN A 440 -8.97 11.77 22.21
C ASN A 440 -10.26 10.95 22.33
N THR A 441 -10.65 10.17 21.32
CA THR A 441 -11.72 9.15 21.51
C THR A 441 -11.10 7.91 22.18
N PRO A 442 -11.40 7.59 23.45
CA PRO A 442 -10.82 6.43 24.11
C PRO A 442 -11.40 5.16 23.50
N VAL A 443 -10.53 4.23 23.09
CA VAL A 443 -10.93 2.98 22.44
C VAL A 443 -10.58 1.80 23.33
N ASN A 444 -11.58 1.03 23.76
CA ASN A 444 -11.40 -0.09 24.69
C ASN A 444 -11.04 -1.40 23.96
N PHE A 445 -9.95 -1.37 23.19
CA PHE A 445 -9.40 -2.55 22.51
C PHE A 445 -8.28 -3.18 23.34
N THR A 446 -8.24 -4.51 23.38
CA THR A 446 -7.29 -5.28 24.20
C THR A 446 -6.69 -6.43 23.40
N LEU A 447 -5.46 -6.85 23.76
CA LEU A 447 -4.79 -8.00 23.12
C LEU A 447 -5.63 -9.28 23.21
N GLU A 448 -6.40 -9.46 24.28
CA GLU A 448 -7.33 -10.57 24.42
C GLU A 448 -8.50 -10.47 23.42
N GLY A 449 -9.05 -9.26 23.22
CA GLY A 449 -10.07 -8.99 22.20
C GLY A 449 -9.57 -9.26 20.78
N PHE A 450 -8.37 -8.78 20.45
CA PHE A 450 -7.71 -9.08 19.18
C PHE A 450 -7.46 -10.59 18.99
N SER A 451 -6.97 -11.28 20.02
CA SER A 451 -6.76 -12.74 19.99
C SER A 451 -8.07 -13.51 19.76
N LYS A 452 -9.16 -13.14 20.44
CA LYS A 452 -10.50 -13.71 20.22
C LYS A 452 -11.00 -13.49 18.80
N MET A 453 -10.80 -12.31 18.24
CA MET A 453 -11.13 -11.99 16.85
C MET A 453 -10.31 -12.84 15.86
N MET A 454 -9.01 -12.99 16.07
CA MET A 454 -8.15 -13.87 15.27
C MET A 454 -8.59 -15.34 15.35
N GLN A 455 -9.01 -15.82 16.53
CA GLN A 455 -9.55 -17.18 16.68
C GLN A 455 -10.87 -17.39 15.91
N ARG A 456 -11.73 -16.37 15.84
CA ARG A 456 -12.97 -16.42 15.04
C ARG A 456 -12.67 -16.55 13.54
N PHE A 457 -11.77 -15.72 13.00
CA PHE A 457 -11.37 -15.85 11.60
C PHE A 457 -10.74 -17.22 11.27
N LYS A 458 -9.92 -17.78 12.16
CA LYS A 458 -9.38 -19.15 12.00
C LYS A 458 -10.48 -20.20 11.94
N LYS A 459 -11.49 -20.13 12.82
CA LYS A 459 -12.64 -21.06 12.83
C LYS A 459 -13.50 -20.92 11.57
N TYR A 460 -13.79 -19.69 11.14
CA TYR A 460 -14.53 -19.42 9.91
C TYR A 460 -13.81 -19.99 8.68
N HIS A 461 -12.51 -19.73 8.55
CA HIS A 461 -11.69 -20.26 7.47
C HIS A 461 -11.59 -21.80 7.50
N ALA A 462 -11.48 -22.42 8.68
CA ALA A 462 -11.50 -23.87 8.81
C ALA A 462 -12.84 -24.46 8.32
N SER A 463 -13.97 -23.87 8.72
CA SER A 463 -15.30 -24.29 8.27
C SER A 463 -15.51 -24.14 6.76
N LEU A 464 -15.00 -23.06 6.15
CA LEU A 464 -14.98 -22.88 4.69
C LEU A 464 -14.10 -23.93 3.98
N CYS A 465 -12.94 -24.29 4.56
CA CYS A 465 -12.10 -25.37 4.04
C CYS A 465 -12.78 -26.74 4.17
N GLU A 466 -13.42 -27.05 5.29
CA GLU A 466 -14.11 -28.33 5.49
C GLU A 466 -15.31 -28.50 4.54
N THR A 467 -16.10 -27.45 4.34
CA THR A 467 -17.21 -27.46 3.38
C THR A 467 -16.73 -27.57 1.92
N THR A 468 -15.60 -26.95 1.55
CA THR A 468 -15.02 -27.11 0.19
C THR A 468 -14.30 -28.45 0.00
N HIS A 469 -13.66 -29.01 1.04
CA HIS A 469 -13.07 -30.35 0.99
C HIS A 469 -14.09 -31.48 0.81
N SER A 470 -15.37 -31.27 1.14
CA SER A 470 -16.43 -32.22 0.81
C SER A 470 -16.57 -32.48 -0.70
N ASN A 471 -16.13 -31.54 -1.54
CA ASN A 471 -16.14 -31.62 -3.01
C ASN A 471 -14.75 -31.84 -3.64
N CYS A 472 -13.65 -31.79 -2.85
CA CYS A 472 -12.28 -31.86 -3.36
C CYS A 472 -11.45 -32.96 -2.67
N LYS A 473 -11.36 -34.14 -3.30
CA LYS A 473 -10.41 -35.20 -2.95
C LYS A 473 -8.98 -34.81 -3.35
N GLY A 474 -8.23 -34.22 -2.41
CA GLY A 474 -6.82 -33.86 -2.57
C GLY A 474 -6.05 -34.04 -1.25
N THR A 475 -4.83 -34.55 -1.36
CA THR A 475 -3.91 -34.96 -0.28
C THR A 475 -3.75 -33.98 0.89
N LYS A 476 -3.81 -34.52 2.12
CA LYS A 476 -3.43 -33.81 3.35
C LYS A 476 -1.92 -33.86 3.56
N ASP A 477 -1.21 -32.79 3.23
CA ASP A 477 0.13 -32.54 3.79
C ASP A 477 0.00 -31.66 5.04
N VAL A 478 0.29 -32.25 6.21
CA VAL A 478 0.39 -31.52 7.47
C VAL A 478 1.79 -30.90 7.54
N ILE A 479 1.91 -29.65 7.08
CA ILE A 479 3.17 -28.90 7.13
C ILE A 479 3.28 -28.19 8.48
N ASP A 480 4.36 -28.46 9.21
CA ASP A 480 4.70 -27.79 10.46
C ASP A 480 4.97 -26.29 10.22
N GLY A 481 4.05 -25.45 10.70
CA GLY A 481 4.08 -24.01 10.52
C GLY A 481 5.28 -23.32 11.17
N ALA A 482 5.96 -23.96 12.12
CA ALA A 482 7.13 -23.41 12.82
C ALA A 482 8.37 -23.26 11.91
N ARG A 483 8.38 -23.85 10.70
CA ARG A 483 9.54 -23.85 9.77
C ARG A 483 9.36 -23.01 8.51
N LEU A 484 8.32 -22.18 8.42
CA LEU A 484 8.08 -21.33 7.25
C LEU A 484 8.99 -20.09 7.29
N CYS A 485 10.12 -20.18 6.60
CA CYS A 485 11.07 -19.10 6.34
C CYS A 485 11.04 -18.63 4.86
N ILE A 486 11.74 -17.55 4.52
CA ILE A 486 11.64 -16.92 3.18
C ILE A 486 12.05 -17.83 1.99
N THR A 487 12.81 -18.90 2.25
CA THR A 487 13.20 -19.94 1.27
C THR A 487 12.28 -21.15 1.29
N ALA A 488 11.62 -21.48 2.40
CA ALA A 488 10.67 -22.60 2.52
C ALA A 488 9.35 -22.37 1.75
N LEU A 489 9.05 -21.14 1.35
CA LEU A 489 7.81 -20.72 0.66
C LEU A 489 7.66 -21.22 -0.80
N GLY A 490 8.34 -22.30 -1.20
CA GLY A 490 8.15 -22.92 -2.52
C GLY A 490 8.44 -22.01 -3.72
N THR A 491 9.41 -21.08 -3.60
CA THR A 491 9.81 -20.20 -4.70
C THR A 491 11.05 -20.71 -5.40
N THR A 492 10.97 -21.92 -5.97
CA THR A 492 11.98 -22.41 -6.90
C THR A 492 12.13 -21.44 -8.07
N ILE A 493 13.38 -21.21 -8.48
CA ILE A 493 13.70 -20.49 -9.70
C ILE A 493 13.36 -21.42 -10.87
N GLY A 494 12.16 -21.25 -11.42
CA GLY A 494 11.80 -21.81 -12.72
C GLY A 494 12.46 -20.96 -13.80
N THR A 495 13.57 -21.47 -14.37
CA THR A 495 14.19 -20.91 -15.57
C THR A 495 13.23 -21.07 -16.74
N LEU A 496 12.50 -20.02 -17.10
CA LEU A 496 11.68 -19.97 -18.32
C LEU A 496 11.65 -18.54 -18.89
N ASN A 497 12.81 -18.11 -19.39
CA ASN A 497 12.80 -17.20 -20.53
C ASN A 497 12.40 -18.01 -21.75
N THR A 498 11.15 -17.90 -22.18
CA THR A 498 10.77 -18.21 -23.56
C THR A 498 9.72 -17.19 -23.97
N ALA A 499 9.98 -16.51 -25.08
CA ALA A 499 9.11 -15.44 -25.56
C ALA A 499 7.70 -15.99 -25.85
N CYS A 500 6.69 -15.20 -25.51
CA CYS A 500 5.34 -15.44 -26.00
C CYS A 500 5.31 -15.00 -27.48
N ASN A 501 5.67 -15.91 -28.38
CA ASN A 501 5.44 -15.69 -29.81
C ASN A 501 3.97 -15.94 -30.11
N THR A 502 3.30 -14.88 -30.53
CA THR A 502 1.93 -14.92 -31.04
C THR A 502 1.91 -15.65 -32.39
N GLU A 503 1.41 -16.88 -32.43
CA GLU A 503 0.92 -17.47 -33.68
C GLU A 503 -0.54 -17.90 -33.52
N ALA A 504 -1.39 -17.30 -34.34
CA ALA A 504 -2.82 -17.55 -34.37
C ALA A 504 -3.12 -18.91 -35.02
N CYS A 505 -4.25 -19.49 -34.63
CA CYS A 505 -4.76 -20.71 -35.26
C CYS A 505 -4.90 -20.53 -36.78
N SER A 506 -4.20 -21.35 -37.56
CA SER A 506 -4.53 -21.59 -38.96
C SER A 506 -4.81 -23.08 -39.16
N VAL A 507 -5.88 -23.38 -39.89
CA VAL A 507 -6.40 -24.72 -40.13
C VAL A 507 -5.81 -25.26 -41.43
N SER A 508 -5.28 -26.49 -41.43
CA SER A 508 -5.38 -27.39 -42.59
C SER A 508 -5.09 -28.84 -42.23
N ASN A 509 -6.04 -29.71 -42.62
CA ASN A 509 -5.95 -31.09 -43.13
C ASN A 509 -4.68 -31.89 -42.78
N ASP A 510 -4.78 -33.10 -42.20
CA ASP A 510 -5.21 -34.27 -42.98
C ASP A 510 -5.84 -35.43 -42.17
N THR A 511 -6.47 -36.35 -42.89
CA THR A 511 -7.30 -37.47 -42.43
C THR A 511 -6.58 -38.56 -41.62
N PRO A 512 -7.32 -39.28 -40.76
CA PRO A 512 -7.32 -40.74 -40.93
C PRO A 512 -8.70 -41.41 -40.96
N LYS A 513 -8.68 -42.58 -41.59
CA LYS A 513 -9.79 -43.44 -42.04
C LYS A 513 -10.76 -43.91 -40.95
N SER A 514 -12.05 -43.72 -41.24
CA SER A 514 -13.12 -44.74 -41.30
C SER A 514 -13.05 -45.97 -40.37
N GLU A 515 -13.99 -46.05 -39.42
CA GLU A 515 -14.79 -47.25 -39.15
C GLU A 515 -16.19 -46.82 -38.64
N GLU A 516 -17.25 -47.45 -39.17
CA GLU A 516 -18.67 -47.14 -38.90
C GLU A 516 -19.29 -48.14 -37.87
N PRO A 517 -20.61 -48.19 -37.65
CA PRO A 517 -21.40 -47.19 -36.93
C PRO A 517 -22.25 -47.82 -35.80
N TYR A 518 -22.80 -47.01 -34.89
CA TYR A 518 -24.03 -47.41 -34.19
C TYR A 518 -25.03 -46.25 -34.04
N ASN A 519 -26.21 -46.45 -34.65
CA ASN A 519 -27.33 -45.52 -34.63
C ASN A 519 -28.20 -45.72 -33.37
N SER A 520 -28.46 -44.63 -32.64
CA SER A 520 -29.67 -44.38 -31.84
C SER A 520 -29.54 -42.95 -31.29
N GLY A 521 -30.34 -41.94 -31.64
CA GLY A 521 -31.68 -41.95 -32.20
C GLY A 521 -32.69 -41.54 -31.13
N SER A 522 -32.91 -40.23 -30.91
CA SER A 522 -34.19 -39.62 -30.47
C SER A 522 -34.09 -38.11 -30.19
N ASN A 523 -34.67 -37.36 -31.14
CA ASN A 523 -35.29 -36.03 -31.08
C ASN A 523 -35.68 -35.45 -29.70
N SER A 524 -35.46 -34.13 -29.53
CA SER A 524 -36.54 -33.11 -29.51
C SER A 524 -35.92 -31.71 -29.27
N SER A 525 -35.74 -30.89 -30.30
CA SER A 525 -36.68 -29.86 -30.80
C SER A 525 -36.51 -28.47 -30.16
N SER A 526 -35.87 -27.59 -30.93
CA SER A 526 -35.73 -26.15 -30.73
C SER A 526 -37.04 -25.37 -30.83
N VAL A 527 -37.15 -24.23 -30.12
CA VAL A 527 -37.96 -23.08 -30.54
C VAL A 527 -37.16 -21.79 -30.29
N HIS A 528 -37.15 -20.90 -31.29
CA HIS A 528 -36.46 -19.60 -31.30
C HIS A 528 -37.52 -18.44 -31.42
N PRO A 529 -37.15 -17.13 -31.44
CA PRO A 529 -37.90 -16.09 -30.73
C PRO A 529 -38.73 -15.14 -31.62
N LEU A 530 -39.64 -14.36 -31.02
CA LEU A 530 -40.24 -13.12 -31.56
C LEU A 530 -40.46 -12.13 -30.39
N GLN A 531 -39.90 -10.90 -30.39
CA GLN A 531 -40.30 -9.64 -31.07
C GLN A 531 -41.28 -8.73 -30.27
N LYS A 532 -40.94 -7.43 -30.19
CA LYS A 532 -41.72 -6.30 -29.64
C LYS A 532 -42.69 -5.71 -30.71
N PRO A 533 -43.71 -4.93 -30.30
CA PRO A 533 -43.71 -3.44 -30.47
C PRO A 533 -44.04 -2.70 -29.14
N ASP A 534 -43.58 -1.47 -28.81
CA ASP A 534 -43.84 -0.11 -29.37
C ASP A 534 -45.28 0.41 -29.07
N LEU A 535 -45.60 1.69 -28.76
CA LEU A 535 -44.85 2.98 -28.72
C LEU A 535 -45.62 4.06 -27.89
N CYS A 536 -44.95 5.13 -27.42
CA CYS A 536 -45.40 6.56 -27.27
C CYS A 536 -44.58 7.31 -26.18
N THR A 537 -43.61 8.19 -26.47
CA THR A 537 -43.73 9.63 -26.87
C THR A 537 -44.53 10.49 -25.88
N THR A 538 -44.10 11.65 -25.42
CA THR A 538 -43.07 12.61 -25.91
C THR A 538 -41.94 12.82 -24.86
N GLN A 539 -40.90 13.67 -25.01
CA GLN A 539 -40.64 14.73 -26.00
C GLN A 539 -39.14 14.79 -26.40
N ARG A 540 -38.48 15.97 -26.36
CA ARG A 540 -37.13 16.23 -26.86
C ARG A 540 -36.48 17.38 -26.08
N SER A 541 -35.29 17.17 -25.54
CA SER A 541 -34.32 18.23 -25.26
C SER A 541 -33.01 17.84 -25.94
N THR A 542 -32.32 18.80 -26.53
CA THR A 542 -31.13 18.59 -27.36
C THR A 542 -29.88 19.05 -26.65
N ASP A 543 -28.99 18.12 -26.30
CA ASP A 543 -27.57 18.41 -26.10
C ASP A 543 -26.74 17.20 -26.56
N ASN A 544 -25.77 17.46 -27.44
CA ASN A 544 -24.95 16.43 -28.09
C ASN A 544 -23.66 16.15 -27.29
N LEU A 545 -23.66 15.11 -26.44
CA LEU A 545 -22.43 14.48 -25.96
C LEU A 545 -22.59 12.95 -25.95
N GLY A 546 -22.11 12.31 -27.01
CA GLY A 546 -22.12 10.85 -27.15
C GLY A 546 -20.92 10.33 -27.94
N SER A 547 -20.52 9.10 -27.61
CA SER A 547 -19.55 8.23 -28.32
C SER A 547 -18.12 8.75 -28.57
N SER A 548 -17.16 8.29 -27.75
CA SER A 548 -15.78 7.97 -28.17
C SER A 548 -15.04 7.12 -27.11
N TRP A 549 -15.54 5.92 -26.81
CA TRP A 549 -14.82 4.91 -26.00
C TRP A 549 -14.97 3.51 -26.62
N GLN A 550 -14.44 3.37 -27.83
CA GLN A 550 -14.13 2.08 -28.45
C GLN A 550 -12.78 2.22 -29.19
N ASN A 551 -11.98 1.16 -29.16
CA ASN A 551 -10.66 1.03 -29.81
C ASN A 551 -9.47 1.71 -29.10
N VAL A 552 -8.89 1.00 -28.13
CA VAL A 552 -7.42 0.84 -28.06
C VAL A 552 -7.17 -0.66 -27.80
N SER A 553 -6.37 -1.27 -28.66
CA SER A 553 -5.76 -2.61 -28.49
C SER A 553 -4.26 -2.46 -28.29
#